data_AF-A0A3M4PK19-F1
#
_entry.id   AF-A0A3M4PK19-F1
#
_cell.length_a   1.000
_cell.length_b   1.000
_cell.length_c   1.000
_cell.angle_alpha   90.00
_cell.angle_beta   90.00
_cell.angle_gamma   90.00
#
_symmetry.space_group_name_H-M   'P 1'
#
loop_
_entity.id
_entity.type
_entity.pdbx_description
1 polymer ?
#
loop_
_entity_poly.entity_id
_entity_poly.type
_entity_poly.pdbx_seq_one_letter_code
_entity_poly.pdbx_strand_id
1 'polypeptide(L)' 'QAIRQTADAISAGEQDFDALLTSKKQQLEAAGFRIDYLEIRDATSLRPTTAENRDVVILAAAFLGKTRLIDNLHLTRS' A
#
# COMPACT_ATOMS: atom_id res chain seq x y z
N GLN A 1 8.72 -5.86 0.05
CA GLN A 1 9.05 -5.04 1.23
C GLN A 1 8.10 -3.85 1.41
N ALA A 2 7.77 -3.11 0.34
CA ALA A 2 6.90 -1.92 0.42
C ALA A 2 5.54 -2.16 1.08
N ILE A 3 4.81 -3.23 0.72
CA ILE A 3 3.52 -3.56 1.34
C ILE A 3 3.66 -3.76 2.86
N ARG A 4 4.65 -4.55 3.28
CA ARG A 4 4.89 -4.86 4.70
C ARG A 4 5.25 -3.61 5.49
N GLN A 5 6.15 -2.77 4.97
CA GLN A 5 6.49 -1.48 5.58
C GLN A 5 5.31 -0.50 5.65
N THR A 6 4.39 -0.56 4.69
CA THR A 6 3.16 0.25 4.70
C THR A 6 2.24 -0.23 5.82
N ALA A 7 2.06 -1.54 5.97
CA ALA A 7 1.30 -2.11 7.08
C ALA A 7 1.92 -1.79 8.45
N ASP A 8 3.25 -1.83 8.56
CA ASP A 8 3.96 -1.48 9.80
C ASP A 8 3.72 -0.01 10.17
N ALA A 9 3.79 0.91 9.20
CA ALA A 9 3.52 2.33 9.42
C ALA A 9 2.07 2.59 9.86
N ILE A 10 1.10 1.96 9.20
CA ILE A 10 -0.33 2.05 9.56
C ILE A 10 -0.56 1.51 10.99
N SER A 11 0.09 0.40 11.33
CA SER A 11 0.01 -0.21 12.66
C SER A 11 0.69 0.65 13.74
N ALA A 12 1.71 1.41 13.37
CA ALA A 12 2.36 2.39 14.23
C ALA A 12 1.57 3.70 14.41
N GLY A 13 0.41 3.83 13.75
CA GLY A 13 -0.49 4.97 13.91
C GLY A 13 -0.37 6.05 12.83
N GLU A 14 0.32 5.78 11.72
CA GLU A 14 0.30 6.69 10.56
C GLU A 14 -1.15 6.88 10.07
N GLN A 15 -1.51 8.13 9.77
CA GLN A 15 -2.84 8.53 9.31
C GLN A 15 -2.80 9.24 7.97
N ASP A 16 -1.66 9.80 7.57
CA ASP A 16 -1.46 10.38 6.25
C ASP A 16 -1.09 9.29 5.23
N PHE A 17 -2.13 8.57 4.80
CA PHE A 17 -2.00 7.50 3.83
C PHE A 17 -1.48 8.00 2.48
N ASP A 18 -1.83 9.22 2.07
CA ASP A 18 -1.41 9.78 0.80
C ASP A 18 0.09 10.08 0.79
N ALA A 19 0.61 10.69 1.85
CA ALA A 19 2.05 10.93 2.01
C ALA A 19 2.82 9.60 2.11
N LEU A 20 2.32 8.65 2.88
CA LEU A 20 2.92 7.32 3.02
C LEU A 20 2.99 6.61 1.66
N LEU A 21 1.88 6.56 0.92
CA LEU A 21 1.82 5.93 -0.40
C LEU A 21 2.74 6.63 -1.41
N THR A 22 2.79 7.97 -1.39
CA THR A 22 3.69 8.75 -2.26
C THR A 22 5.15 8.39 -2.01
N SER A 23 5.58 8.37 -0.74
CA SER A 23 6.93 7.99 -0.35
C SER A 23 7.27 6.55 -0.76
N LYS A 24 6.34 5.60 -0.58
CA LYS A 24 6.54 4.20 -0.98
C LYS A 24 6.58 4.00 -2.48
N LYS A 25 5.78 4.75 -3.24
CA LYS A 25 5.84 4.74 -4.71
C LYS A 25 7.20 5.22 -5.20
N GLN A 26 7.69 6.35 -4.69
CA GLN A 26 9.01 6.88 -5.03
C GLN A 26 10.15 5.89 -4.71
N GLN A 27 10.09 5.22 -3.56
CA GLN A 27 11.10 4.20 -3.17
C GLN A 27 11.14 3.03 -4.15
N LEU A 28 9.98 2.54 -4.59
CA LEU A 28 9.87 1.44 -5.55
C LEU A 28 10.33 1.88 -6.95
N GLU A 29 9.97 3.09 -7.38
CA GLU A 29 10.42 3.66 -8.66
C GLU A 29 11.94 3.83 -8.70
N ALA A 30 12.53 4.34 -7.62
CA ALA A 30 13.99 4.43 -7.47
C ALA A 30 14.68 3.06 -7.48
N ALA A 31 13.98 2.00 -7.08
CA ALA A 31 14.44 0.62 -7.15
C ALA A 31 14.22 -0.04 -8.55
N GLY A 32 13.73 0.72 -9.54
CA GLY A 32 13.55 0.27 -10.92
C GLY A 32 12.19 -0.36 -11.22
N PHE A 33 11.22 -0.26 -10.31
CA PHE A 33 9.85 -0.67 -10.58
C PHE A 33 9.08 0.42 -11.33
N ARG A 34 8.20 0.01 -12.24
CA ARG A 34 7.15 0.90 -12.78
C ARG A 34 5.83 0.53 -12.13
N ILE A 35 5.32 1.40 -11.25
CA ILE A 35 4.10 1.13 -10.50
C ILE A 35 2.87 1.27 -11.41
N ASP A 36 1.97 0.30 -11.29
CA ASP A 36 0.62 0.34 -11.84
C ASP A 36 -0.33 0.92 -10.78
N TYR A 37 -0.31 0.33 -9.59
CA TYR A 37 -0.95 0.91 -8.42
C TYR A 37 -0.26 0.48 -7.11
N LEU A 38 -0.36 1.35 -6.10
CA LEU A 38 -0.13 1.04 -4.70
C LEU A 38 -1.18 1.82 -3.91
N GLU A 39 -2.09 1.11 -3.26
CA GLU A 39 -3.30 1.68 -2.65
C GLU A 39 -3.61 1.01 -1.31
N ILE A 40 -4.29 1.76 -0.44
CA ILE A 40 -4.90 1.26 0.79
C ILE A 40 -6.42 1.39 0.61
N ARG A 41 -7.15 0.30 0.80
CA ARG A 41 -8.61 0.23 0.60
C ARG A 41 -9.29 -0.42 1.78
N ASP A 42 -10.59 -0.19 1.91
CA ASP A 42 -11.41 -0.94 2.84
C ASP A 42 -11.36 -2.44 2.48
N ALA A 43 -11.10 -3.31 3.46
CA ALA A 43 -10.83 -4.72 3.20
C ALA A 43 -12.02 -5.48 2.60
N THR A 44 -13.25 -5.03 2.86
CA THR A 44 -14.46 -5.71 2.41
C THR A 44 -15.01 -5.13 1.10
N SER A 45 -15.09 -3.81 1.02
CA SER A 45 -15.76 -3.10 -0.09
C SER A 45 -14.80 -2.64 -1.19
N LEU A 46 -13.49 -2.66 -0.94
CA LEU A 46 -12.44 -2.11 -1.82
C LEU A 46 -12.62 -0.62 -2.16
N ARG A 47 -13.48 0.08 -1.40
CA ARG A 47 -13.69 1.51 -1.57
C ARG A 47 -12.51 2.30 -1.00
N PRO A 48 -12.36 3.58 -1.38
CA PRO A 48 -11.47 4.49 -0.67
C PRO A 48 -11.67 4.38 0.83
N THR A 49 -10.58 4.19 1.54
CA THR A 49 -10.57 4.10 3.00
C THR A 49 -10.10 5.43 3.58
N THR A 50 -10.47 5.69 4.82
CA THR A 50 -9.92 6.78 5.62
C THR A 50 -9.00 6.21 6.70
N ALA A 51 -8.30 7.09 7.41
CA ALA A 51 -7.52 6.73 8.59
C ALA A 51 -8.39 6.25 9.78
N GLU A 52 -9.71 6.31 9.69
CA GLU A 52 -10.63 5.83 10.73
C GLU A 52 -11.01 4.36 10.55
N ASN A 53 -10.86 3.83 9.32
CA ASN A 53 -11.13 2.44 9.03
C ASN A 53 -10.11 1.55 9.75
N ARG A 54 -10.65 0.58 10.49
CA ARG A 54 -9.84 -0.42 11.20
C ARG A 54 -9.42 -1.58 10.33
N ASP A 55 -10.25 -1.94 9.34
CA ASP A 55 -10.02 -3.12 8.52
C ASP A 55 -9.68 -2.71 7.09
N VAL A 56 -8.41 -2.89 6.71
CA VAL A 56 -7.88 -2.36 5.45
C VAL A 56 -7.04 -3.39 4.72
N VAL A 57 -7.02 -3.29 3.38
CA VAL A 57 -6.15 -4.08 2.51
C VAL A 57 -5.24 -3.15 1.73
N ILE A 58 -3.95 -3.48 1.72
CA ILE A 58 -2.94 -2.84 0.92
C ILE A 58 -2.81 -3.63 -0.37
N LEU A 59 -2.93 -2.97 -1.52
CA LEU A 59 -2.90 -3.59 -2.84
C LEU A 59 -1.74 -2.99 -3.63
N ALA A 60 -0.90 -3.82 -4.24
CA ALA A 60 0.16 -3.35 -5.13
C ALA A 60 0.20 -4.13 -6.44
N ALA A 61 0.46 -3.41 -7.52
CA ALA A 61 0.90 -3.97 -8.78
C ALA A 61 2.02 -3.11 -9.36
N ALA A 62 3.10 -3.75 -9.80
CA ALA A 62 4.23 -3.07 -10.41
C ALA A 62 4.94 -3.95 -11.42
N PHE A 63 5.59 -3.33 -12.40
CA PHE A 63 6.42 -4.01 -13.38
C PHE A 63 7.89 -3.96 -12.96
N LEU A 64 8.59 -5.07 -13.12
CA LEU A 64 10.06 -5.14 -13.12
C LEU A 64 10.50 -5.64 -14.50
N GLY A 65 10.98 -4.72 -15.33
CA GLY A 65 11.15 -4.98 -16.76
C GLY A 65 9.81 -5.32 -17.42
N LYS A 66 9.69 -6.54 -17.96
CA LYS A 66 8.46 -7.03 -18.61
C LYS A 66 7.51 -7.77 -17.67
N THR A 67 7.99 -8.17 -16.49
CA THR A 67 7.22 -8.99 -15.55
C THR A 67 6.34 -8.10 -14.69
N ARG A 68 5.03 -8.39 -14.63
CA ARG A 68 4.09 -7.73 -13.71
C ARG A 68 3.96 -8.54 -12.44
N LEU A 69 4.27 -7.93 -11.31
CA LEU A 69 4.09 -8.51 -9.98
C LEU A 69 2.85 -7.91 -9.33
N ILE A 70 2.12 -8.74 -8.61
CA ILE A 70 0.99 -8.35 -7.78
C ILE A 70 1.20 -8.89 -6.38
N ASP A 71 0.79 -8.12 -5.39
CA ASP A 71 0.85 -8.54 -3.99
C ASP A 71 -0.22 -7.75 -3.20
N ASN A 72 -0.67 -8.31 -2.09
CA ASN A 72 -1.61 -7.67 -1.19
C ASN A 72 -1.35 -8.05 0.27
N LEU A 73 -1.79 -7.20 1.19
CA LEU A 73 -1.74 -7.50 2.62
C LEU A 73 -2.95 -6.90 3.32
N HIS A 74 -3.72 -7.78 3.97
CA HIS A 74 -4.81 -7.42 4.85
C HIS A 74 -4.27 -7.16 6.26
N LEU A 75 -4.77 -6.12 6.92
CA LEU A 75 -4.51 -5.84 8.31
C LEU A 75 -5.72 -5.21 9.01
N THR A 76 -5.85 -5.55 10.29
CA THR A 76 -6.83 -4.96 11.20
C THR A 76 -6.09 -4.15 12.26
N ARG A 77 -6.52 -2.90 12.47
CA ARG A 77 -5.97 -1.96 13.44
C ARG A 77 -6.74 -2.07 14.75
N SER A 78 -6.00 -2.18 15.86
CA SER A 78 -6.52 -2.26 17.23
C SER A 78 -6.92 -0.90 17.78
#